data_AF-A0A369VJJ1-F1
#
_entry.id   AF-A0A369VJJ1-F1
#
_cell.length_a   1.000
_cell.length_b   1.000
_cell.length_c   1.000
_cell.angle_alpha   90.00
_cell.angle_beta   90.00
_cell.angle_gamma   90.00
#
_symmetry.space_group_name_H-M   'P 1'
#
loop_
_entity.id
_entity.type
_entity.pdbx_description
1 polymer ?
#
loop_
_entity_poly.entity_id
_entity_poly.type
_entity_poly.pdbx_seq_one_letter_code
_entity_poly.pdbx_strand_id
1 'polypeptide(L)'
;MAHAHKIVLPFLLGFALAACPLAQAGSTLAVEMGCYSCHSNAYHPNAPSFAQLASHTAKHRGEAGAEDHLITELRKPRLVGRIGAHEHLSEESARGLARWILDGAH
;
A
#
# COMPACT_ATOMS: atom_id res chain seq x y z
N MET A 1 7.43 -8.01 61.94
CA MET A 1 6.96 -6.90 61.09
C MET A 1 7.09 -7.35 59.66
N ALA A 2 5.96 -7.67 59.03
CA ALA A 2 5.88 -8.16 57.66
C ALA A 2 5.66 -6.98 56.68
N HIS A 3 5.86 -7.30 55.39
CA HIS A 3 5.81 -6.44 54.20
C HIS A 3 7.24 -5.98 53.79
N ALA A 4 7.68 -6.07 52.54
CA ALA A 4 6.86 -5.88 51.35
C ALA A 4 7.56 -6.30 50.04
N HIS A 5 6.72 -6.64 49.05
CA HIS A 5 6.92 -6.60 47.60
C HIS A 5 7.92 -7.55 46.93
N LYS A 6 7.41 -8.73 46.55
CA LYS A 6 7.83 -9.44 45.33
C LYS A 6 7.61 -8.50 44.13
N ILE A 7 8.68 -7.90 43.62
CA ILE A 7 8.67 -7.18 42.35
C ILE A 7 8.65 -8.24 41.25
N VAL A 8 7.46 -8.71 40.91
CA VAL A 8 7.20 -9.36 39.62
C VAL A 8 7.17 -8.22 38.61
N LEU A 9 8.28 -8.02 37.91
CA LEU A 9 8.38 -7.09 36.79
C LEU A 9 7.57 -7.68 35.63
N PRO A 10 6.39 -7.11 35.27
CA PRO A 10 5.63 -7.63 34.16
C PRO A 10 6.23 -7.11 32.86
N PHE A 11 6.73 -8.05 32.06
CA PHE A 11 6.53 -8.14 30.61
C PHE A 11 5.92 -6.89 29.96
N LEU A 12 6.75 -5.95 29.51
CA LEU A 12 6.33 -4.85 28.63
C LEU A 12 6.98 -5.01 27.26
N LEU A 13 6.30 -5.81 26.44
CA LEU A 13 5.84 -5.42 25.11
C LEU A 13 6.85 -4.66 24.22
N GLY A 14 7.91 -5.35 23.79
CA GLY A 14 8.66 -4.96 22.60
C GLY A 14 7.98 -5.48 21.34
N PHE A 15 6.79 -4.97 20.99
CA PHE A 15 6.26 -5.17 19.64
C PHE A 15 7.05 -4.25 18.72
N ALA A 16 8.22 -4.72 18.27
CA ALA A 16 8.90 -4.11 17.15
C ALA A 16 7.89 -4.09 16.00
N LEU A 17 7.41 -2.90 15.64
CA LEU A 17 6.76 -2.71 14.35
C LEU A 17 7.81 -3.07 13.30
N ALA A 18 7.79 -4.34 12.88
CA ALA A 18 8.39 -4.75 11.64
C ALA A 18 7.60 -4.01 10.56
N ALA A 19 8.06 -2.80 10.21
CA ALA A 19 7.64 -2.17 8.96
C ALA A 19 7.91 -3.21 7.88
N CYS A 20 6.85 -3.79 7.31
CA CYS A 20 7.00 -4.82 6.29
C CYS A 20 7.93 -4.25 5.21
N PRO A 21 9.04 -4.93 4.86
CA PRO A 21 9.93 -4.43 3.81
C PRO A 21 9.17 -4.22 2.48
N LEU A 22 8.07 -4.95 2.30
CA LEU A 22 7.12 -4.79 1.19
C LEU A 22 6.36 -3.46 1.22
N ALA A 23 6.00 -2.96 2.41
CA ALA A 23 5.27 -1.71 2.61
C ALA A 23 6.12 -0.49 2.23
N GLN A 24 7.36 -0.45 2.74
CA GLN A 24 8.31 0.60 2.41
C GLN A 24 8.72 0.57 0.92
N ALA A 25 8.88 -0.62 0.35
CA ALA A 25 9.20 -0.75 -1.08
C ALA A 25 8.07 -0.19 -1.98
N GLY A 26 6.81 -0.40 -1.60
CA GLY A 26 5.67 0.09 -2.36
C GLY A 26 5.50 1.60 -2.33
N SER A 27 5.69 2.23 -1.16
CA SER A 27 5.59 3.68 -1.01
C SER A 27 6.71 4.41 -1.77
N THR A 28 7.95 3.91 -1.70
CA THR A 28 9.08 4.43 -2.49
C THR A 28 8.81 4.30 -4.00
N LEU A 29 8.36 3.14 -4.45
CA LEU A 29 8.03 2.90 -5.85
C LEU A 29 6.91 3.83 -6.35
N ALA A 30 5.90 4.11 -5.52
CA ALA A 30 4.83 5.06 -5.86
C ALA A 30 5.33 6.51 -6.00
N VAL A 31 6.38 6.90 -5.28
CA VAL A 31 7.07 8.19 -5.47
C VAL A 31 7.86 8.18 -6.77
N GLU A 32 8.67 7.15 -7.01
CA GLU A 32 9.53 7.03 -8.19
C GLU A 32 8.71 7.04 -9.50
N MET A 33 7.56 6.37 -9.50
CA MET A 33 6.65 6.33 -10.65
C MET A 33 5.72 7.56 -10.73
N GLY A 34 5.83 8.51 -9.80
CA GLY A 34 5.08 9.77 -9.80
C GLY A 34 3.60 9.64 -9.45
N CYS A 35 3.18 8.53 -8.85
CA CYS A 35 1.77 8.22 -8.57
C CYS A 35 1.11 9.24 -7.63
N TYR A 36 1.87 9.81 -6.70
CA TYR A 36 1.39 10.82 -5.74
C TYR A 36 0.92 12.13 -6.41
N SER A 37 1.30 12.40 -7.66
CA SER A 37 0.80 13.58 -8.39
C SER A 37 -0.72 13.57 -8.55
N CYS A 38 -1.33 12.38 -8.59
CA CYS A 38 -2.77 12.20 -8.73
C CYS A 38 -3.39 11.50 -7.51
N HIS A 39 -2.69 10.54 -6.90
CA HIS A 39 -3.19 9.68 -5.82
C HIS A 39 -2.80 10.16 -4.41
N SER A 40 -2.47 11.45 -4.26
CA SER A 40 -2.20 12.05 -2.95
C SER A 40 -3.42 11.96 -2.01
N ASN A 41 -3.23 12.36 -0.75
CA ASN A 41 -4.34 12.50 0.18
C ASN A 41 -5.20 13.75 -0.07
N ALA A 42 -4.74 14.67 -0.93
CA ALA A 42 -5.56 15.77 -1.41
C ALA A 42 -6.56 15.25 -2.46
N TYR A 43 -7.75 15.83 -2.49
CA TYR A 43 -8.78 15.45 -3.46
C TYR A 43 -8.29 15.68 -4.89
N HIS A 44 -8.41 14.64 -5.72
CA HIS A 44 -8.24 14.73 -7.16
C HIS A 44 -9.53 14.22 -7.84
N PRO A 45 -10.13 14.99 -8.77
CA PRO A 45 -11.46 14.68 -9.29
C PRO A 45 -11.54 13.36 -10.07
N ASN A 46 -10.39 12.87 -10.55
CA ASN A 46 -10.30 11.69 -11.40
C ASN A 46 -9.39 10.59 -10.82
N ALA A 47 -8.98 10.70 -9.56
CA ALA A 47 -8.11 9.72 -8.92
C ALA A 47 -8.42 9.61 -7.42
N PRO A 48 -8.74 8.40 -6.90
CA PRO A 48 -8.86 8.17 -5.47
C PRO A 48 -7.49 8.27 -4.79
N SER A 49 -7.44 8.62 -3.51
CA SER A 49 -6.21 8.53 -2.73
C SER A 49 -5.78 7.07 -2.53
N PHE A 50 -4.52 6.84 -2.17
CA PHE A 50 -4.05 5.50 -1.79
C PHE A 50 -4.83 4.88 -0.64
N ALA A 51 -5.27 5.67 0.34
CA ALA A 51 -6.12 5.19 1.43
C ALA A 51 -7.49 4.71 0.93
N GLN A 52 -8.08 5.42 -0.04
CA GLN A 52 -9.34 5.01 -0.67
C GLN A 52 -9.15 3.75 -1.52
N LEU A 53 -8.03 3.64 -2.25
CA LEU A 53 -7.68 2.43 -3.00
C LEU A 53 -7.55 1.23 -2.08
N ALA A 54 -6.74 1.35 -1.02
CA ALA A 54 -6.56 0.30 -0.01
C ALA A 54 -7.88 -0.13 0.63
N SER A 55 -8.75 0.82 0.97
CA SER A 55 -10.08 0.51 1.51
C SER A 55 -10.96 -0.23 0.49
N HIS A 56 -10.88 0.13 -0.79
CA HIS A 56 -11.67 -0.50 -1.85
C HIS A 56 -11.17 -1.92 -2.17
N THR A 57 -9.85 -2.12 -2.15
CA THR A 57 -9.21 -3.40 -2.46
C THR A 57 -9.14 -4.36 -1.27
N ALA A 58 -9.39 -3.90 -0.04
CA ALA A 58 -9.32 -4.73 1.17
C ALA A 58 -10.15 -6.01 1.08
N LYS A 59 -11.32 -5.96 0.44
CA LYS A 59 -12.20 -7.13 0.24
C LYS A 59 -11.59 -8.20 -0.67
N HIS A 60 -10.62 -7.82 -1.52
CA HIS A 60 -9.97 -8.68 -2.49
C HIS A 60 -8.64 -9.26 -1.98
N ARG A 61 -8.24 -8.96 -0.74
CA ARG A 61 -6.99 -9.46 -0.17
C ARG A 61 -7.02 -10.97 -0.05
N GLY A 62 -6.01 -11.64 -0.61
CA GLY A 62 -5.89 -13.10 -0.59
C GLY A 62 -6.78 -13.82 -1.61
N GLU A 63 -7.59 -13.09 -2.40
CA GLU A 63 -8.31 -13.67 -3.53
C GLU A 63 -7.34 -14.02 -4.66
N ALA A 64 -7.50 -15.21 -5.24
CA ALA A 64 -6.74 -15.60 -6.41
C ALA A 64 -7.05 -14.65 -7.58
N GLY A 65 -6.02 -14.05 -8.17
CA GLY A 65 -6.14 -13.13 -9.31
C GLY A 65 -6.40 -11.66 -8.95
N ALA A 66 -6.52 -11.29 -7.67
CA ALA A 66 -6.70 -9.89 -7.28
C ALA A 66 -5.49 -9.00 -7.68
N GLU A 67 -4.28 -9.55 -7.56
CA GLU A 67 -3.05 -8.89 -8.00
C GLU A 67 -3.05 -8.68 -9.52
N ASP A 68 -3.35 -9.72 -10.30
CA ASP A 68 -3.36 -9.64 -11.77
C ASP A 68 -4.45 -8.68 -12.28
N HIS A 69 -5.60 -8.64 -11.60
CA HIS A 69 -6.65 -7.66 -11.89
C HIS A 69 -6.15 -6.22 -11.68
N LEU A 70 -5.47 -5.94 -10.57
CA LEU A 70 -4.92 -4.61 -10.30
C LEU A 70 -3.77 -4.24 -11.25
N ILE A 71 -2.90 -5.19 -11.61
CA ILE A 71 -1.85 -4.97 -12.62
C ILE A 71 -2.50 -4.58 -13.96
N THR A 72 -3.60 -5.26 -14.32
CA THR A 72 -4.35 -4.97 -15.54
C THR A 72 -4.92 -3.57 -15.52
N GLU A 73 -5.57 -3.15 -14.43
CA GLU A 73 -6.12 -1.80 -14.30
C GLU A 73 -5.03 -0.72 -14.24
N LEU A 74 -3.89 -0.98 -13.59
CA LEU A 74 -2.75 -0.06 -13.53
C LEU A 74 -2.16 0.22 -14.92
N ARG A 75 -2.08 -0.79 -15.78
CA ARG A 75 -1.47 -0.70 -17.11
C ARG A 75 -2.49 -0.49 -18.23
N LYS A 76 -3.77 -0.31 -17.88
CA LYS A 76 -4.86 -0.17 -18.85
C LYS A 76 -4.71 1.11 -19.66
N PRO A 77 -4.60 1.03 -20.99
CA PRO A 77 -4.50 2.23 -21.81
C PRO A 77 -5.79 3.04 -21.73
N ARG A 78 -5.65 4.34 -21.47
CA ARG A 78 -6.77 5.29 -21.50
C ARG A 78 -6.88 5.85 -22.91
N LEU A 79 -8.03 5.64 -23.56
CA LEU A 79 -8.29 6.13 -24.92
C LEU A 79 -8.31 7.66 -25.01
N VAL A 80 -8.63 8.35 -23.90
CA VAL A 80 -8.64 9.81 -23.78
C VAL A 80 -7.94 10.19 -22.47
N GLY A 81 -7.08 11.21 -22.52
CA GLY A 81 -6.33 11.68 -21.34
C GLY A 81 -5.27 10.66 -20.90
N ARG A 82 -4.33 10.36 -21.80
CA ARG A 82 -3.15 9.50 -21.53
C ARG A 82 -2.46 9.97 -20.26
N ILE A 83 -2.21 9.04 -19.33
CA ILE A 83 -1.52 9.33 -18.09
C ILE A 83 -0.13 8.68 -18.19
N GLY A 84 0.88 9.48 -18.52
CA GLY A 84 2.24 8.98 -18.78
C GLY A 84 2.80 8.11 -17.65
N ALA A 85 2.46 8.41 -16.39
CA ALA A 85 2.85 7.59 -15.24
C ALA A 85 2.36 6.13 -15.34
N HIS A 86 1.16 5.89 -15.86
CA HIS A 86 0.61 4.54 -16.05
C HIS A 86 1.21 3.82 -17.28
N GLU A 87 1.54 4.57 -18.33
CA GLU A 87 2.07 4.00 -19.58
C GLU A 87 3.52 3.52 -19.43
N HIS A 88 4.28 4.16 -18.56
CA HIS A 88 5.67 3.78 -18.28
C HIS A 88 5.83 2.69 -17.21
N LEU A 89 4.73 2.19 -16.63
CA LEU A 89 4.80 1.09 -15.67
C LEU A 89 5.24 -0.20 -16.38
N SER A 90 6.40 -0.72 -15.98
CA SER A 90 6.79 -2.09 -16.28
C SER A 90 5.83 -3.07 -15.58
N GLU A 91 5.82 -4.33 -16.02
CA GLU A 91 5.03 -5.36 -15.33
C GLU A 91 5.50 -5.53 -13.88
N GLU A 92 6.81 -5.48 -13.64
CA GLU A 92 7.40 -5.59 -12.30
C GLU A 92 6.95 -4.47 -11.38
N SER A 93 7.03 -3.21 -11.83
CA SER A 93 6.60 -2.07 -11.03
C SER A 93 5.08 -2.10 -10.77
N ALA A 94 4.29 -2.46 -11.78
CA ALA A 94 2.84 -2.63 -11.61
C ALA A 94 2.51 -3.72 -10.57
N ARG A 95 3.27 -4.83 -10.59
CA ARG A 95 3.13 -5.92 -9.63
C ARG A 95 3.47 -5.50 -8.21
N GLY A 96 4.57 -4.78 -8.04
CA GLY A 96 4.98 -4.23 -6.74
C GLY A 96 3.91 -3.28 -6.16
N LEU A 97 3.40 -2.37 -6.98
CA LEU A 97 2.34 -1.44 -6.59
C LEU A 97 1.02 -2.17 -6.27
N ALA A 98 0.61 -3.15 -7.08
CA ALA A 98 -0.62 -3.90 -6.87
C ALA A 98 -0.61 -4.66 -5.53
N ARG A 99 0.49 -5.34 -5.21
CA ARG A 99 0.68 -6.04 -3.93
C ARG A 99 0.61 -5.06 -2.76
N TRP A 100 1.34 -3.96 -2.84
CA TRP A 100 1.35 -2.94 -1.81
C TRP A 100 -0.04 -2.33 -1.57
N ILE A 101 -0.81 -2.05 -2.62
CA ILE A 101 -2.19 -1.55 -2.51
C ILE A 101 -3.11 -2.58 -1.87
N LEU A 102 -3.01 -3.87 -2.22
CA LEU A 102 -3.79 -4.95 -1.59
C LEU A 102 -3.46 -5.12 -0.10
N ASP A 103 -2.18 -4.96 0.24
CA ASP A 103 -1.69 -5.02 1.62
C ASP A 103 -2.06 -3.76 2.44
N GLY A 104 -2.60 -2.74 1.79
CA GLY A 104 -3.29 -1.62 2.43
C GLY A 104 -2.59 -0.28 2.27
N ALA A 105 -1.61 -0.18 1.36
CA ALA A 105 -0.92 1.06 0.99
C ALA A 105 -0.36 1.87 2.18
N HIS A 106 0.21 1.17 3.17
CA HIS A 106 0.88 1.74 4.34
C HIS A 106 2.40 1.60 4.25
#